data_AF-A0A139BPF8-F1
#
_entry.id   AF-A0A139BPF8-F1
#
_cell.length_a   1.000
_cell.length_b   1.000
_cell.length_c   1.000
_cell.angle_alpha   90.00
_cell.angle_beta   90.00
_cell.angle_gamma   90.00
#
_symmetry.space_group_name_H-M   'P 1'
#
loop_
_entity.id
_entity.type
_entity.pdbx_description
1 polymer ?
#
loop_
_entity_poly.entity_id
_entity_poly.type
_entity_poly.pdbx_seq_one_letter_code
_entity_poly.pdbx_strand_id
1 'polypeptide(L)'
;MRQIALLVVLLMSGHPAMADDLGVVGPTYDISERDLIEVIKSRLTHMEQTGELAKYRNNFKKNALNGIEHPRPIPGMTATETANVHYFDPSIVTDRDIADATGKILYPRGTRVNPLDYLGWNKYLLFVDGRDEKQLAFGRKIIASSDRPVKLVLVAG
;
A
#
# COMPACT_ATOMS: atom_id res chain seq x y z
N MET A 1 66.24 45.20 42.73
CA MET A 1 66.54 43.77 42.93
C MET A 1 65.27 42.90 43.05
N ARG A 2 64.32 43.23 43.95
CA ARG A 2 63.12 42.41 44.22
C ARG A 2 62.12 42.31 43.04
N GLN A 3 61.97 43.35 42.22
CA GLN A 3 61.09 43.33 41.05
C GLN A 3 61.64 42.53 39.86
N ILE A 4 62.97 42.47 39.72
CA ILE A 4 63.63 41.67 38.67
C ILE A 4 63.48 40.18 39.00
N ALA A 5 63.61 39.81 40.27
CA ALA A 5 63.37 38.44 40.72
C ALA A 5 61.93 37.97 40.46
N LEU A 6 60.93 38.85 40.64
CA LEU A 6 59.53 38.53 40.36
C LEU A 6 59.25 38.31 38.86
N LEU A 7 59.91 39.08 37.99
CA LEU A 7 59.76 38.93 36.54
C LEU A 7 60.36 37.61 36.04
N VAL A 8 61.51 37.21 36.60
CA VAL A 8 62.18 35.94 36.25
C VAL A 8 61.34 34.74 36.70
N VAL A 9 60.72 34.79 37.88
CA VAL A 9 59.83 33.71 38.35
C VAL A 9 58.59 33.57 37.47
N LEU A 10 58.01 34.69 37.01
CA LEU A 10 56.82 34.66 36.15
C LEU A 10 57.11 34.06 34.76
N LEU A 11 58.30 34.35 34.20
CA LEU A 11 58.75 33.76 32.93
C LEU A 11 59.03 32.26 33.01
N MET A 12 59.33 31.72 34.20
CA MET A 12 59.60 30.29 34.39
C MET A 12 58.34 29.46 34.67
N SER A 13 57.17 30.09 34.89
CA SER A 13 55.91 29.38 35.18
C SER A 13 55.07 28.98 33.96
N GLY A 14 55.48 29.34 32.74
CA GLY A 14 54.80 28.96 31.51
C GLY A 14 55.09 27.51 31.12
N HIS A 15 54.25 26.57 31.54
CA HIS A 15 54.30 25.20 31.02
C HIS A 15 53.60 25.18 29.65
N PRO A 16 54.23 24.65 28.58
CA PRO A 16 53.54 24.47 27.31
C PRO A 16 52.42 23.45 27.49
N ALA A 17 51.18 23.86 27.22
CA ALA A 17 50.07 22.92 27.08
C ALA A 17 50.28 22.16 25.76
N MET A 18 50.80 20.93 25.86
CA MET A 18 50.88 20.04 24.69
C MET A 18 49.50 19.45 24.46
N ALA A 19 48.82 19.92 23.41
CA ALA A 19 47.64 19.27 22.87
C ALA A 19 48.11 18.26 21.83
N ASP A 20 47.87 16.97 22.08
CA ASP A 20 48.08 15.91 21.08
C ASP A 20 46.87 15.86 20.14
N ASP A 21 47.12 16.00 18.84
CA ASP A 21 46.16 15.62 17.81
C ASP A 21 46.12 14.09 17.73
N LEU A 22 45.11 13.48 18.36
CA LEU A 22 44.93 12.04 18.40
C LEU A 22 44.62 11.43 17.02
N GLY A 23 44.51 12.25 15.96
CA GLY A 23 44.29 11.81 14.60
C GLY A 23 42.99 11.03 14.43
N VAL A 24 42.91 10.27 13.34
CA VAL A 24 41.77 9.40 13.06
C VAL A 24 41.98 8.06 13.76
N VAL A 25 41.13 7.76 14.75
CA VAL A 25 41.14 6.47 15.45
C VAL A 25 40.49 5.40 14.56
N GLY A 26 41.29 4.72 13.75
CA GLY A 26 40.91 3.57 12.94
C GLY A 26 40.73 3.87 11.44
N PRO A 27 40.87 2.87 10.56
CA PRO A 27 40.72 3.05 9.12
C PRO A 27 39.27 3.43 8.77
N THR A 28 39.09 4.55 8.08
CA THR A 28 37.83 4.92 7.42
C THR A 28 37.82 4.31 6.01
N TYR A 29 36.85 3.46 5.72
CA TYR A 29 36.64 2.90 4.38
C TYR A 29 35.56 3.71 3.67
N ASP A 30 35.77 4.00 2.39
CA ASP A 30 34.71 4.54 1.55
C ASP A 30 33.57 3.52 1.41
N ILE A 31 32.32 3.99 1.44
CA ILE A 31 31.15 3.16 1.19
C ILE A 31 31.17 2.77 -0.29
N SER A 32 31.70 1.58 -0.60
CA SER A 32 31.84 1.05 -1.97
C SER A 32 30.67 0.13 -2.37
N GLU A 33 29.46 0.40 -1.86
CA GLU A 33 28.29 -0.41 -2.18
C GLU A 33 27.97 -0.30 -3.67
N ARG A 34 27.74 -1.45 -4.33
CA ARG A 34 27.33 -1.44 -5.74
C ARG A 34 25.98 -0.74 -5.85
N ASP A 35 25.82 0.05 -6.91
CA ASP A 35 24.56 0.69 -7.24
C ASP A 35 23.45 -0.37 -7.31
N LEU A 36 22.41 -0.19 -6.49
CA LEU A 36 21.31 -1.15 -6.40
C LEU A 36 20.58 -1.32 -7.74
N ILE A 37 20.47 -0.27 -8.54
CA ILE A 37 19.89 -0.31 -9.88
C ILE A 37 20.76 -1.15 -10.82
N GLU A 38 22.09 -1.05 -10.73
CA GLU A 38 23.01 -1.89 -11.51
C GLU A 38 22.87 -3.38 -11.12
N VAL A 39 22.74 -3.67 -9.82
CA VAL A 39 22.49 -5.03 -9.33
C VAL A 39 21.14 -5.57 -9.84
N ILE A 40 20.07 -4.76 -9.82
CA ILE A 40 18.76 -5.15 -10.36
C ILE A 40 18.84 -5.42 -11.87
N LYS A 41 19.51 -4.53 -12.62
CA LYS A 41 19.67 -4.68 -14.09
C LYS A 41 20.43 -5.94 -14.45
N SER A 42 21.58 -6.17 -13.84
CA SER A 42 22.41 -7.36 -14.11
C SER A 42 21.65 -8.66 -13.82
N ARG A 43 20.88 -8.70 -12.73
CA ARG A 43 20.00 -9.83 -12.41
C ARG A 43 18.92 -10.04 -13.47
N LEU A 44 18.24 -8.98 -13.90
CA LEU A 44 17.21 -9.07 -14.94
C LEU A 44 17.78 -9.54 -16.28
N THR A 45 18.94 -9.03 -16.70
CA THR A 45 19.63 -9.47 -17.93
C THR A 45 20.04 -10.93 -17.84
N HIS A 46 20.56 -11.38 -16.70
CA HIS A 46 20.86 -12.79 -16.49
C HIS A 46 19.59 -13.66 -16.60
N MET A 47 18.50 -13.26 -15.95
CA MET A 47 17.21 -13.97 -16.03
C MET A 47 16.64 -13.99 -17.46
N GLU A 48 16.91 -12.97 -18.27
CA GLU A 48 16.51 -12.93 -19.67
C GLU A 48 17.34 -13.92 -20.50
N GLN A 49 18.67 -13.93 -20.33
CA GLN A 49 19.58 -14.85 -21.02
C GLN A 49 19.30 -16.33 -20.67
N THR A 50 18.93 -16.62 -19.43
CA THR A 50 18.57 -17.98 -18.98
C THR A 50 17.12 -18.37 -19.31
N GLY A 51 16.32 -17.43 -19.81
CA GLY A 51 14.88 -17.60 -20.07
C GLY A 51 14.01 -17.67 -18.81
N GLU A 52 14.58 -17.47 -17.62
CA GLU A 52 13.86 -17.44 -16.34
C GLU A 52 12.82 -16.30 -16.30
N LEU A 53 13.15 -15.14 -16.88
CA LEU A 53 12.24 -13.99 -16.93
C LEU A 53 10.97 -14.30 -17.73
N ALA A 54 11.11 -15.04 -18.84
CA ALA A 54 9.97 -15.48 -19.65
C ALA A 54 9.09 -16.49 -18.88
N LYS A 55 9.70 -17.43 -18.15
CA LYS A 55 8.97 -18.37 -17.27
C LYS A 55 8.19 -17.61 -16.20
N TYR A 56 8.81 -16.62 -15.55
CA TYR A 56 8.13 -15.80 -14.53
C TYR A 56 6.92 -15.07 -15.10
N ARG A 57 7.07 -14.39 -16.25
CA ARG A 57 5.97 -13.69 -16.94
C ARG A 57 4.83 -14.64 -17.29
N ASN A 58 5.14 -15.81 -17.84
CA ASN A 58 4.13 -16.81 -18.19
C ASN A 58 3.40 -17.35 -16.97
N ASN A 59 4.12 -17.66 -15.89
CA ASN A 59 3.52 -18.10 -14.64
C ASN A 59 2.64 -17.01 -14.02
N PHE A 60 3.10 -15.76 -14.03
CA PHE A 60 2.32 -14.63 -13.56
C PHE A 60 1.01 -14.48 -14.35
N LYS A 61 1.10 -14.51 -15.69
CA LYS A 61 -0.08 -14.46 -16.57
C LYS A 61 -1.04 -15.62 -16.29
N LYS A 62 -0.52 -16.84 -16.18
CA LYS A 62 -1.32 -18.04 -15.87
C LYS A 62 -2.04 -17.89 -14.53
N ASN A 63 -1.33 -17.44 -13.50
CA ASN A 63 -1.91 -17.27 -12.16
C ASN A 63 -2.95 -16.15 -12.12
N ALA A 64 -2.70 -15.05 -12.83
CA ALA A 64 -3.66 -13.94 -12.94
C ALA A 64 -4.94 -14.37 -13.65
N LEU A 65 -4.81 -15.06 -14.80
CA LEU A 65 -5.97 -15.61 -15.52
C LEU A 65 -6.73 -16.61 -14.65
N ASN A 66 -6.03 -17.53 -13.99
CA ASN A 66 -6.65 -18.49 -13.10
C ASN A 66 -7.41 -17.84 -11.94
N GLY A 67 -6.91 -16.73 -11.39
CA GLY A 67 -7.62 -15.99 -10.33
C GLY A 67 -8.85 -15.22 -10.81
N ILE A 68 -8.90 -14.85 -12.09
CA ILE A 68 -10.06 -14.21 -12.72
C ILE A 68 -11.11 -15.25 -13.11
N GLU A 69 -10.68 -16.36 -13.69
CA GLU A 69 -11.55 -17.47 -14.10
C GLU A 69 -12.05 -18.26 -12.90
N HIS A 70 -11.26 -18.34 -11.83
CA HIS A 70 -11.58 -19.09 -10.62
C HIS A 70 -11.37 -18.26 -9.34
N PRO A 71 -12.19 -17.22 -9.11
CA PRO A 71 -12.15 -16.42 -7.90
C PRO A 71 -12.33 -17.28 -6.65
N ARG A 72 -11.54 -16.95 -5.62
CA ARG A 72 -11.64 -17.62 -4.32
C ARG A 72 -13.01 -17.35 -3.70
N PRO A 73 -13.64 -18.37 -3.08
CA PRO A 73 -14.91 -18.18 -2.40
C PRO A 73 -14.82 -17.11 -1.32
N ILE A 74 -15.83 -16.25 -1.24
CA ILE A 74 -15.98 -15.28 -0.15
C ILE A 74 -16.37 -16.06 1.13
N PRO A 75 -15.57 -16.02 2.21
CA PRO A 75 -15.88 -16.72 3.44
C PRO A 75 -17.23 -16.29 4.01
N GLY A 76 -18.04 -17.26 4.46
CA GLY A 76 -19.35 -17.00 5.07
C GLY A 76 -20.50 -16.77 4.08
N MET A 77 -20.25 -16.75 2.77
CA MET A 77 -21.33 -16.79 1.78
C MET A 77 -21.74 -18.24 1.49
N THR A 78 -23.00 -18.56 1.76
CA THR A 78 -23.63 -19.85 1.43
C THR A 78 -24.95 -19.61 0.71
N ALA A 79 -25.43 -20.63 0.00
CA ALA A 79 -26.77 -20.59 -0.58
C ALA A 79 -27.81 -20.34 0.52
N THR A 80 -28.77 -19.45 0.24
CA THR A 80 -29.85 -19.16 1.17
C THR A 80 -30.93 -20.24 1.08
N GLU A 81 -31.47 -20.66 2.23
CA GLU A 81 -32.57 -21.64 2.27
C GLU A 81 -33.93 -20.99 2.03
N THR A 82 -34.09 -19.74 2.47
CA THR A 82 -35.33 -18.95 2.37
C THR A 82 -35.01 -17.54 1.86
N ALA A 83 -35.94 -16.95 1.11
CA ALA A 83 -35.76 -15.61 0.58
C ALA A 83 -35.77 -14.59 1.74
N ASN A 84 -34.71 -13.77 1.82
CA ASN A 84 -34.55 -12.73 2.83
C ASN A 84 -34.19 -11.40 2.16
N VAL A 85 -34.62 -10.30 2.79
CA VAL A 85 -34.35 -8.94 2.31
C VAL A 85 -33.73 -8.14 3.45
N HIS A 86 -32.62 -7.46 3.14
CA HIS A 86 -31.93 -6.59 4.06
C HIS A 86 -31.82 -5.18 3.47
N TYR A 87 -32.11 -4.18 4.29
CA TYR A 87 -31.96 -2.78 3.94
C TYR A 87 -30.64 -2.26 4.52
N PHE A 88 -29.92 -1.45 3.74
CA PHE A 88 -28.65 -0.86 4.14
C PHE A 88 -28.69 0.64 3.92
N ASP A 89 -28.32 1.41 4.95
CA ASP A 89 -28.11 2.86 4.86
C ASP A 89 -26.59 3.12 4.73
N PRO A 90 -26.08 3.49 3.53
CA PRO A 90 -24.66 3.74 3.31
C PRO A 90 -24.20 5.12 3.79
N SER A 91 -25.00 5.82 4.61
CA SER A 91 -24.62 7.11 5.15
C SER A 91 -23.37 7.01 6.02
N ILE A 92 -22.37 7.81 5.67
CA ILE A 92 -21.13 7.95 6.43
C ILE A 92 -21.17 9.23 7.26
N VAL A 93 -20.53 9.21 8.42
CA VAL A 93 -20.39 10.38 9.30
C VAL A 93 -18.91 10.67 9.50
N THR A 94 -18.53 11.93 9.31
CA THR A 94 -17.17 12.39 9.53
C THR A 94 -16.80 12.36 11.01
N ASP A 95 -15.69 11.70 11.34
CA ASP A 95 -15.17 11.58 12.71
C ASP A 95 -14.31 12.79 13.14
N ARG A 96 -13.83 13.56 12.17
CA ARG A 96 -13.05 14.78 12.34
C ARG A 96 -13.39 15.81 11.28
N ASP A 97 -12.93 17.03 11.52
CA ASP A 97 -12.98 18.08 10.52
C ASP A 97 -12.13 17.67 9.32
N ILE A 98 -12.74 17.66 8.13
CA ILE A 98 -12.05 17.46 6.86
C ILE A 98 -11.67 18.84 6.34
N ALA A 99 -10.37 19.10 6.27
CA ALA A 99 -9.83 20.35 5.75
C ALA A 99 -9.15 20.13 4.38
N ASP A 100 -9.08 21.19 3.58
CA ASP A 100 -8.25 21.21 2.38
C ASP A 100 -6.76 21.45 2.71
N ALA A 101 -5.91 21.50 1.68
CA ALA A 101 -4.47 21.73 1.84
C ALA A 101 -4.12 23.11 2.46
N THR A 102 -5.06 24.05 2.49
CA THR A 102 -4.90 25.38 3.09
C THR A 102 -5.37 25.45 4.54
N GLY A 103 -5.96 24.38 5.06
CA GLY A 103 -6.52 24.31 6.40
C GLY A 103 -7.97 24.80 6.50
N LYS A 104 -8.64 25.12 5.38
CA LYS A 104 -10.06 25.48 5.38
C LYS A 104 -10.90 24.22 5.56
N ILE A 105 -11.82 24.24 6.52
CA ILE A 105 -12.74 23.12 6.76
C ILE A 105 -13.73 23.02 5.59
N LEU A 106 -13.70 21.88 4.91
CA LEU A 106 -14.65 21.49 3.87
C LEU A 106 -15.90 20.84 4.48
N TYR A 107 -15.69 19.95 5.45
CA TYR A 107 -16.75 19.26 6.18
C TYR A 107 -16.41 19.23 7.67
N PRO A 108 -17.22 19.85 8.54
CA PRO A 108 -17.00 19.75 9.98
C PRO A 108 -17.27 18.33 10.48
N ARG A 109 -16.64 17.95 11.60
CA ARG A 109 -16.92 16.71 12.34
C ARG A 109 -18.43 16.56 12.54
N GLY A 110 -18.93 15.34 12.34
CA GLY A 110 -20.34 15.01 12.50
C GLY A 110 -21.17 15.26 11.24
N THR A 111 -20.58 15.77 10.16
CA THR A 111 -21.26 15.85 8.86
C THR A 111 -21.63 14.43 8.40
N ARG A 112 -22.92 14.19 8.16
CA ARG A 112 -23.47 12.97 7.60
C ARG A 112 -23.66 13.14 6.09
N VAL A 113 -23.13 12.20 5.31
CA VAL A 113 -23.26 12.18 3.84
C VAL A 113 -23.72 10.81 3.40
N ASN A 114 -24.79 10.74 2.61
CA ASN A 114 -25.17 9.51 1.92
C ASN A 114 -24.64 9.56 0.48
N PRO A 115 -23.74 8.63 0.09
CA PRO A 115 -23.24 8.58 -1.28
C PRO A 115 -24.32 8.40 -2.34
N LEU A 116 -25.46 7.78 -2.00
CA LEU A 116 -26.58 7.56 -2.92
C LEU A 116 -27.36 8.84 -3.26
N ASP A 117 -27.22 9.91 -2.47
CA ASP A 117 -27.84 11.21 -2.78
C ASP A 117 -27.16 11.89 -3.99
N TYR A 118 -25.90 11.52 -4.26
CA TYR A 118 -25.07 12.11 -5.31
C TYR A 118 -24.73 11.12 -6.43
N LEU A 119 -24.67 9.83 -6.11
CA LEU A 119 -24.40 8.75 -7.06
C LEU A 119 -25.70 8.05 -7.43
N GLY A 120 -26.18 8.26 -8.65
CA GLY A 120 -27.34 7.55 -9.18
C GLY A 120 -27.06 6.04 -9.28
N TRP A 121 -27.64 5.24 -8.40
CA TRP A 121 -27.54 3.79 -8.45
C TRP A 121 -28.49 3.24 -9.53
N ASN A 122 -27.95 2.99 -10.73
CA ASN A 122 -28.74 2.70 -11.93
C ASN A 122 -28.73 1.23 -12.37
N LYS A 123 -28.24 0.31 -11.54
CA LYS A 123 -28.08 -1.11 -11.90
C LYS A 123 -28.31 -2.04 -10.72
N TYR A 124 -28.68 -3.28 -10.98
CA TYR A 124 -28.68 -4.32 -9.95
C TYR A 124 -27.32 -5.02 -9.90
N LEU A 125 -26.91 -5.42 -8.70
CA LEU A 125 -25.80 -6.35 -8.51
C LEU A 125 -26.38 -7.73 -8.23
N LEU A 126 -25.99 -8.70 -9.04
CA LEU A 126 -26.42 -10.08 -8.89
C LEU A 126 -25.20 -10.93 -8.51
N PHE A 127 -25.23 -11.51 -7.31
CA PHE A 127 -24.15 -12.32 -6.77
C PHE A 127 -24.44 -13.80 -7.01
N VAL A 128 -23.49 -14.53 -7.60
CA VAL A 128 -23.66 -15.94 -8.00
C VAL A 128 -22.40 -16.73 -7.72
N ASP A 129 -22.54 -17.96 -7.19
CA ASP A 129 -21.45 -18.94 -7.16
C ASP A 129 -21.29 -19.56 -8.56
N GLY A 130 -20.16 -19.29 -9.21
CA GLY A 130 -19.84 -19.78 -10.55
C GLY A 130 -19.71 -21.30 -10.67
N ARG A 131 -19.62 -22.02 -9.55
CA ARG A 131 -19.56 -23.49 -9.51
C ARG A 131 -20.96 -24.12 -9.47
N ASP A 132 -22.00 -23.34 -9.20
CA ASP A 132 -23.37 -23.82 -9.06
C ASP A 132 -24.19 -23.50 -10.33
N GLU A 133 -24.35 -24.51 -11.18
CA GLU A 133 -25.15 -24.44 -12.41
C GLU A 133 -26.59 -23.97 -12.18
N LYS A 134 -27.19 -24.25 -11.02
CA LYS A 134 -28.55 -23.80 -10.71
C LYS A 134 -28.58 -22.28 -10.52
N GLN A 135 -27.59 -21.72 -9.82
CA GLN A 135 -27.48 -20.28 -9.63
C GLN A 135 -27.13 -19.56 -10.94
N LEU A 136 -26.28 -20.15 -11.78
CA LEU A 136 -25.98 -19.61 -13.12
C LEU A 136 -27.23 -19.57 -14.00
N ALA A 137 -28.00 -20.65 -14.03
CA ALA A 137 -29.25 -20.72 -14.79
C ALA A 137 -30.29 -19.71 -14.27
N PHE A 138 -30.42 -19.58 -12.95
CA PHE A 138 -31.30 -18.58 -12.33
C PHE A 138 -30.84 -17.15 -12.65
N GLY A 139 -29.54 -16.88 -12.57
CA GLY A 139 -28.99 -15.57 -12.87
C GLY A 139 -29.21 -15.14 -14.31
N ARG A 140 -29.08 -16.06 -15.28
CA ARG A 140 -29.44 -15.79 -16.69
C ARG A 140 -30.90 -15.36 -16.85
N LYS A 141 -31.82 -15.98 -16.10
CA LYS A 141 -33.24 -15.59 -16.11
C LYS A 141 -33.45 -14.18 -15.57
N ILE A 142 -32.84 -13.85 -14.42
CA ILE A 142 -32.92 -12.51 -13.83
C ILE A 142 -32.37 -11.44 -14.80
N ILE A 143 -31.20 -11.69 -15.38
CA ILE A 143 -30.58 -10.75 -16.32
C ILE A 143 -31.50 -10.51 -17.53
N ALA A 144 -32.12 -11.56 -18.07
CA ALA A 144 -33.01 -11.45 -19.22
C ALA A 144 -34.35 -10.75 -18.90
N SER A 145 -34.85 -10.87 -17.66
CA SER A 145 -36.15 -10.31 -17.26
C SER A 145 -36.06 -8.93 -16.59
N SER A 146 -34.85 -8.41 -16.34
CA SER A 146 -34.67 -7.17 -15.59
C SER A 146 -34.95 -5.93 -16.44
N ASP A 147 -35.59 -4.94 -15.84
CA ASP A 147 -35.85 -3.61 -16.40
C ASP A 147 -34.62 -2.68 -16.37
N ARG A 148 -33.55 -3.07 -15.66
CA ARG A 148 -32.32 -2.30 -15.48
C ARG A 148 -31.10 -3.16 -15.78
N PRO A 149 -29.94 -2.54 -16.10
CA PRO A 149 -28.70 -3.29 -16.24
C PRO A 149 -28.41 -4.10 -14.98
N VAL A 150 -28.04 -5.37 -15.16
CA VAL A 150 -27.62 -6.27 -14.08
C VAL A 150 -26.13 -6.53 -14.22
N LYS A 151 -25.36 -6.20 -13.19
CA LYS A 151 -23.95 -6.58 -13.09
C LYS A 151 -23.86 -7.90 -12.33
N LEU A 152 -23.46 -8.95 -13.04
CA LEU A 152 -23.13 -10.23 -12.44
C LEU A 152 -21.80 -10.11 -11.68
N VAL A 153 -21.79 -10.63 -10.46
CA VAL A 153 -20.62 -10.67 -9.56
C VAL A 153 -20.43 -12.11 -9.10
N LEU A 154 -19.30 -12.71 -9.46
CA LEU A 154 -18.97 -14.06 -8.99
C LEU A 154 -18.48 -14.00 -7.55
N VAL A 155 -19.08 -14.82 -6.67
CA VAL A 155 -18.66 -14.93 -5.26
C VAL A 155 -17.72 -16.10 -5.01
N ALA A 156 -17.63 -17.01 -5.98
CA ALA A 156 -16.74 -18.15 -6.03
C ALA A 156 -16.75 -18.70 -7.46
N GLY A 157 -15.76 -19.52 -7.80
CA GLY A 157 -15.84 -20.41 -8.95
C GLY A 157 -15.17 -19.92 -10.19
#